data_AF-A0A346AH27-F1
#
_entry.id   AF-A0A346AH27-F1
#
_cell.length_a   1.000
_cell.length_b   1.000
_cell.length_c   1.000
_cell.angle_alpha   90.00
_cell.angle_beta   90.00
_cell.angle_gamma   90.00
#
_symmetry.space_group_name_H-M   'P 1'
#
loop_
_entity.id
_entity.type
_entity.pdbx_description
1 polymer ?
#
loop_
_entity_poly.entity_id
_entity_poly.type
_entity_poly.pdbx_seq_one_letter_code
_entity_poly.pdbx_strand_id
1 'polypeptide(L)' 'MLIAPQVFDQGEEDGVVVVLDAKPEGALLPVVGEAVELCPAQALALEG' A
#
# COMPACT_ATOMS: atom_id res chain seq x y z
N MET A 1 -5.62 -6.31 8.19
CA MET A 1 -5.91 -6.75 6.81
C MET A 1 -5.33 -5.70 5.89
N LEU A 2 -4.50 -6.11 4.93
CA LEU A 2 -3.88 -5.21 3.96
C LEU A 2 -4.73 -5.13 2.69
N ILE A 3 -4.86 -3.92 2.15
CA ILE A 3 -5.41 -3.66 0.82
C ILE A 3 -4.24 -3.66 -0.17
N ALA A 4 -4.47 -4.15 -1.39
CA ALA A 4 -3.41 -4.35 -2.40
C ALA A 4 -2.20 -5.17 -1.88
N PRO A 5 -2.38 -6.43 -1.44
CA PRO A 5 -1.27 -7.28 -0.97
C PRO A 5 -0.23 -7.60 -2.06
N GLN A 6 -0.50 -7.27 -3.32
CA GLN A 6 0.45 -7.36 -4.42
C GLN A 6 1.45 -6.19 -4.44
N VAL A 7 1.14 -5.10 -3.72
CA VAL A 7 1.87 -3.83 -3.73
C VAL A 7 2.42 -3.51 -2.34
N PHE A 8 1.71 -3.92 -1.28
CA PHE A 8 2.10 -3.68 0.10
C PHE A 8 2.17 -4.98 0.88
N ASP A 9 3.14 -5.05 1.77
CA ASP A 9 3.23 -6.07 2.82
C ASP A 9 3.30 -5.41 4.19
N GLN A 10 3.19 -6.21 5.25
CA GLN A 10 3.39 -5.76 6.62
C GLN A 10 4.47 -6.60 7.28
N GLY A 11 5.51 -5.94 7.77
CA GLY A 11 6.59 -6.58 8.52
C GLY A 11 6.02 -7.31 9.74
N GLU A 12 6.34 -8.60 9.89
CA GLU A 12 5.77 -9.44 10.94
C GLU A 12 6.20 -9.02 12.36
N GLU A 13 7.37 -8.40 12.50
CA GLU A 13 7.96 -8.05 13.79
C GLU A 13 7.53 -6.68 14.33
N ASP A 14 7.42 -5.68 13.44
CA ASP A 14 7.19 -4.28 13.83
C ASP A 14 5.88 -3.70 13.25
N GLY A 15 5.21 -4.45 12.37
CA GLY A 15 3.96 -4.02 11.74
C GLY A 15 4.13 -2.87 10.75
N VAL A 16 5.37 -2.52 10.36
CA VAL A 16 5.66 -1.48 9.36
C VAL A 16 5.21 -1.95 7.99
N VAL A 17 4.59 -1.05 7.24
CA VAL A 17 4.18 -1.33 5.87
C VAL A 17 5.43 -1.31 4.97
N VAL A 18 5.59 -2.36 4.17
CA VAL A 18 6.65 -2.50 3.18
C VAL A 18 6.03 -2.32 1.80
N VAL A 19 6.64 -1.47 0.98
CA VAL A 19 6.25 -1.31 -0.43
C VAL A 19 6.95 -2.40 -1.25
N LEU A 20 6.18 -3.35 -1.78
CA LEU A 20 6.64 -4.43 -2.67
C LEU A 20 6.79 -3.95 -4.11
N ASP A 21 5.88 -3.09 -4.57
CA ASP A 21 5.92 -2.47 -5.90
C ASP A 21 5.68 -0.96 -5.80
N ALA A 22 6.70 -0.17 -6.12
CA ALA A 22 6.62 1.29 -6.07
C ALA A 22 5.97 1.91 -7.31
N LYS A 23 5.76 1.15 -8.38
CA LYS A 23 5.16 1.62 -9.64
C LYS A 23 4.10 0.64 -10.13
N PRO A 24 3.04 0.42 -9.34
CA PRO A 24 1.95 -0.48 -9.74
C PRO A 24 1.25 0.07 -10.97
N GLU A 25 0.87 -0.83 -11.89
CA GLU A 25 0.26 -0.46 -13.16
C GLU A 25 -1.15 -1.04 -13.33
N GLY A 26 -1.91 -0.46 -14.27
CA GLY A 26 -3.18 -1.01 -14.73
C GLY A 26 -4.20 -1.19 -13.62
N ALA A 27 -4.65 -2.44 -13.43
CA ALA A 27 -5.73 -2.77 -12.49
C ALA A 27 -5.35 -2.55 -11.01
N LEU A 28 -4.07 -2.39 -10.68
CA LEU A 28 -3.62 -2.16 -9.30
C LEU A 28 -3.79 -0.69 -8.87
N LEU A 29 -3.74 0.26 -9.80
CA LEU A 29 -3.86 1.70 -9.51
C LEU A 29 -5.08 2.08 -8.65
N PRO A 30 -6.32 1.62 -8.96
CA PRO A 30 -7.48 1.97 -8.12
C PRO A 30 -7.39 1.38 -6.72
N VAL A 31 -6.86 0.15 -6.56
CA VAL A 31 -6.74 -0.52 -5.25
C VAL A 31 -5.65 0.13 -4.40
N VAL A 32 -4.59 0.64 -5.03
CA VAL A 32 -3.52 1.40 -4.36
C VAL A 32 -4.04 2.74 -3.85
N GLY A 33 -4.87 3.42 -4.63
CA GLY A 33 -5.56 4.63 -4.17
C GLY A 33 -6.40 4.37 -2.91
N GLU A 34 -7.21 3.30 -2.92
CA GLU A 34 -8.01 2.89 -1.75
C GLU A 34 -7.13 2.56 -0.54
N ALA A 35 -5.99 1.88 -0.73
CA ALA A 35 -5.06 1.57 0.34
C ALA A 35 -4.48 2.83 1.00
N VAL A 36 -4.20 3.87 0.22
CA VAL A 36 -3.72 5.17 0.72
C VAL A 36 -4.82 5.89 1.49
N GLU A 37 -6.03 5.97 0.93
CA GLU A 37 -7.17 6.67 1.55
C GLU A 37 -7.62 6.03 2.87
N LEU A 38 -7.57 4.69 2.95
CA LEU A 38 -8.00 3.94 4.13
C LEU A 38 -6.88 3.69 5.14
N CYS A 39 -5.64 4.15 4.89
CA CYS A 39 -4.51 3.96 5.80
C CYS A 39 -4.68 4.79 7.09
N PRO A 40 -5.02 4.18 8.24
CA PRO A 40 -5.32 4.93 9.46
C PRO A 40 -4.08 5.64 10.03
N ALA A 41 -2.90 5.06 9.81
CA ALA A 41 -1.62 5.58 10.27
C ALA A 41 -1.05 6.67 9.35
N GLN A 42 -1.68 6.93 8.19
CA GLN A 42 -1.16 7.84 7.15
C GLN A 42 0.28 7.48 6.74
N ALA A 43 0.61 6.19 6.75
CA ALA A 43 1.93 5.68 6.40
C ALA A 43 2.17 5.59 4.89
N LEU A 44 1.10 5.70 4.09
CA LEU A 44 1.12 5.60 2.64
C LEU A 44 0.77 6.95 2.01
N ALA A 45 1.43 7.29 0.90
CA ALA A 45 1.16 8.47 0.10
C ALA A 45 1.39 8.17 -1.39
N LEU A 46 0.73 8.93 -2.26
CA LEU A 46 1.01 8.94 -3.70
C LEU A 46 1.91 10.13 -4.03
N GLU A 47 2.91 9.90 -4.86
CA GLU A 47 3.77 10.93 -5.45
C GLU A 47 3.58 10.96 -6.96
N GLY A 48 3.61 12.17 -7.54
CA GLY A 48 3.38 12.44 -8.97
C GLY A 48 4.63 12.93 -9.69
#